data_AF-A0A9D8EJK6-F1
#
_entry.id   AF-A0A9D8EJK6-F1
#
_cell.length_a   1.000
_cell.length_b   1.000
_cell.length_c   1.000
_cell.angle_alpha   90.00
_cell.angle_beta   90.00
_cell.angle_gamma   90.00
#
_symmetry.space_group_name_H-M   'P 1'
#
loop_
_entity.id
_entity.type
_entity.pdbx_description
1 polymer ?
#
loop_
_entity_poly.entity_id
_entity_poly.type
_entity_poly.pdbx_seq_one_letter_code
_entity_poly.pdbx_strand_id
1 'polypeptide(L)'
;VKILASIPDRIHLLSPQVINQIAKLKKGILKAESESLDLEETLIALSISATTNHTAELAMSKLSHLRGCEMHMTHIPTPGDEVGLKRLGVNITTDGKFSSHNLFVT
;
A
#
# COMPACT_ATOMS: atom_id res chain seq x y z
N VAL A 1 4.14 -7.43 6.65
CA VAL A 1 3.07 -7.90 7.57
C VAL A 1 2.78 -9.39 7.53
N LYS A 2 2.70 -10.06 6.36
CA LYS A 2 2.47 -11.52 6.29
C LYS A 2 3.46 -12.33 7.11
N ILE A 3 4.76 -12.05 6.94
CA ILE A 3 5.85 -12.67 7.72
C ILE A 3 5.65 -12.47 9.23
N LEU A 4 5.40 -11.23 9.67
CA LEU A 4 5.18 -10.90 11.08
C LEU A 4 3.94 -11.59 11.68
N ALA A 5 2.97 -11.93 10.85
CA ALA A 5 1.75 -12.65 11.22
C ALA A 5 1.85 -14.17 10.99
N SER A 6 3.01 -14.68 10.54
CA SER A 6 3.20 -16.09 10.15
C SER A 6 2.19 -16.59 9.10
N ILE A 7 1.78 -15.71 8.17
CA ILE A 7 0.81 -16.03 7.12
C ILE A 7 1.55 -16.55 5.89
N PRO A 8 1.20 -17.74 5.35
CA PRO A 8 1.80 -18.29 4.15
C PRO A 8 1.68 -17.39 2.91
N ASP A 9 2.69 -17.42 2.04
CA ASP A 9 2.76 -16.47 0.93
C ASP A 9 1.68 -16.68 -0.14
N ARG A 10 1.16 -17.90 -0.27
CA ARG A 10 0.03 -18.21 -1.16
C ARG A 10 -1.31 -17.60 -0.75
N ILE A 11 -1.43 -17.07 0.48
CA ILE A 11 -2.68 -16.49 0.96
C ILE A 11 -2.74 -15.01 0.57
N HIS A 12 -3.80 -14.66 -0.16
CA HIS A 12 -4.14 -13.28 -0.48
C HIS A 12 -4.84 -12.61 0.70
N LEU A 13 -4.30 -11.49 1.15
CA LEU A 13 -4.91 -10.67 2.22
C LEU A 13 -5.95 -9.70 1.67
N LEU A 14 -5.68 -9.17 0.47
CA LEU A 14 -6.55 -8.20 -0.20
C LEU A 14 -7.57 -8.95 -1.05
N SER A 15 -8.84 -8.61 -0.87
CA SER A 15 -9.92 -9.16 -1.70
C SER A 15 -9.74 -8.69 -3.15
N PRO A 16 -9.71 -9.60 -4.14
CA PRO A 16 -9.68 -9.22 -5.56
C PRO A 16 -10.84 -8.33 -5.96
N GLN A 17 -12.01 -8.53 -5.34
CA GLN A 17 -13.18 -7.69 -5.57
C GLN A 17 -12.93 -6.24 -5.11
N VAL A 18 -12.33 -6.04 -3.94
CA VAL A 18 -12.00 -4.70 -3.41
C VAL A 18 -10.99 -4.00 -4.32
N ILE A 19 -9.91 -4.70 -4.70
CA ILE A 19 -8.90 -4.17 -5.64
C ILE A 19 -9.56 -3.72 -6.94
N ASN A 20 -10.41 -4.57 -7.52
CA ASN A 20 -11.09 -4.28 -8.78
C ASN A 20 -12.04 -3.08 -8.67
N GLN A 21 -12.70 -2.87 -7.53
CA GLN A 21 -13.58 -1.71 -7.33
C GLN A 21 -12.76 -0.42 -7.22
N ILE A 22 -11.64 -0.44 -6.50
CA ILE A 22 -10.73 0.71 -6.40
C ILE A 22 -10.16 1.05 -7.79
N ALA A 23 -9.70 0.06 -8.54
CA ALA A 23 -9.18 0.27 -9.90
C ALA A 23 -10.25 0.86 -10.84
N LYS A 24 -11.50 0.37 -10.77
CA LYS A 24 -12.64 0.94 -11.53
C LYS A 24 -12.93 2.38 -11.15
N LEU A 25 -12.88 2.73 -9.87
CA LEU A 25 -13.04 4.10 -9.40
C LEU A 25 -11.95 5.01 -9.98
N LYS A 26 -10.67 4.61 -9.83
CA LYS A 26 -9.51 5.37 -10.31
C LYS A 26 -9.58 5.62 -11.81
N LYS A 27 -9.72 4.56 -12.62
CA LYS A 27 -9.69 4.68 -14.08
C LYS A 27 -10.99 5.26 -14.65
N GLY A 28 -12.13 4.75 -14.18
CA GLY A 28 -13.42 5.04 -14.79
C GLY A 28 -13.98 6.39 -14.39
N ILE A 29 -13.86 6.77 -13.11
CA ILE A 29 -14.51 7.95 -12.55
C ILE A 29 -13.50 9.07 -12.35
N LEU A 30 -12.39 8.78 -11.66
CA LEU A 30 -11.37 9.78 -11.34
C LEU A 30 -10.42 10.06 -12.50
N LYS A 31 -10.46 9.23 -13.55
CA LYS A 31 -9.58 9.31 -14.74
C LYS A 31 -8.09 9.37 -14.39
N ALA A 32 -7.70 8.70 -13.31
CA ALA A 32 -6.30 8.57 -12.93
C ALA A 32 -5.53 7.79 -14.00
N GLU A 33 -4.28 8.17 -14.24
CA GLU A 33 -3.43 7.52 -15.25
C GLU A 33 -2.98 6.12 -14.83
N SER A 34 -2.90 5.86 -13.52
CA SER A 34 -2.48 4.58 -12.95
C SER A 34 -3.64 3.76 -12.40
N GLU A 35 -3.67 2.47 -12.76
CA GLU A 35 -4.54 1.46 -12.15
C GLU A 35 -3.91 0.84 -10.89
N SER A 36 -2.64 1.12 -10.61
CA SER A 36 -1.94 0.58 -9.44
C SER A 36 -2.41 1.29 -8.17
N LEU A 37 -2.53 0.53 -7.09
CA LEU A 37 -2.82 1.08 -5.77
C LEU A 37 -1.53 1.61 -5.16
N ASP A 38 -1.57 2.84 -4.65
CA ASP A 38 -0.52 3.33 -3.76
C ASP A 38 -0.66 2.69 -2.36
N LEU A 39 0.29 2.99 -1.48
CA LEU A 39 0.27 2.43 -0.13
C LEU A 39 -0.94 2.88 0.70
N GLU A 40 -1.40 4.12 0.58
CA GLU A 40 -2.57 4.60 1.33
C GLU A 40 -3.83 3.84 0.92
N GLU A 41 -4.05 3.70 -0.38
CA GLU A 41 -5.14 2.91 -0.97
C GLU A 41 -5.04 1.44 -0.58
N THR A 42 -3.83 0.89 -0.57
CA THR A 42 -3.56 -0.50 -0.18
C THR A 42 -3.90 -0.75 1.29
N LEU A 43 -3.59 0.20 2.19
CA LEU A 43 -3.94 0.11 3.60
C LEU A 43 -5.46 0.21 3.82
N ILE A 44 -6.15 1.05 3.06
CA ILE A 44 -7.62 1.12 3.08
C ILE A 44 -8.22 -0.20 2.59
N ALA A 45 -7.71 -0.76 1.48
CA ALA A 45 -8.17 -2.04 0.95
C ALA A 45 -7.93 -3.20 1.93
N LEU A 46 -6.82 -3.18 2.66
CA LEU A 46 -6.52 -4.15 3.72
C LEU A 46 -7.52 -4.04 4.88
N SER A 47 -7.85 -2.82 5.31
CA SER A 47 -8.85 -2.56 6.36
C SER A 47 -10.23 -3.07 5.96
N ILE A 48 -10.67 -2.82 4.73
CA ILE A 48 -11.94 -3.36 4.20
C ILE A 48 -11.88 -4.88 4.17
N SER A 49 -10.78 -5.47 3.71
CA SER A 49 -10.63 -6.93 3.66
C SER A 49 -10.66 -7.56 5.06
N ALA A 50 -10.11 -6.89 6.08
CA ALA A 50 -10.12 -7.34 7.47
C ALA A 50 -11.53 -7.51 8.05
N THR A 51 -12.54 -6.80 7.54
CA THR A 51 -13.95 -6.94 7.99
C THR A 51 -14.55 -8.32 7.73
N THR A 52 -14.02 -9.05 6.74
CA THR A 52 -14.55 -10.35 6.29
C THR A 52 -13.48 -11.44 6.24
N ASN A 53 -12.22 -11.10 6.48
CA ASN A 53 -11.09 -12.02 6.45
C ASN A 53 -10.22 -11.86 7.71
N HIS A 54 -10.35 -12.79 8.64
CA HIS A 54 -9.56 -12.79 9.89
C HIS A 54 -8.05 -12.84 9.65
N THR A 55 -7.60 -13.44 8.54
CA THR A 55 -6.17 -13.47 8.19
C THR A 55 -5.67 -12.08 7.80
N ALA A 56 -6.50 -11.27 7.13
CA ALA A 56 -6.20 -9.88 6.81
C ALA A 56 -6.21 -9.00 8.07
N GLU A 57 -7.16 -9.24 8.99
CA GLU A 57 -7.20 -8.58 10.30
C GLU A 57 -5.93 -8.86 11.11
N LEU A 58 -5.51 -10.12 11.19
CA LEU A 58 -4.26 -10.51 11.85
C LEU A 58 -3.05 -9.80 11.22
N ALA A 59 -2.97 -9.75 9.88
CA ALA A 59 -1.90 -9.04 9.20
C ALA A 59 -1.91 -7.53 9.49
N MET A 60 -3.11 -6.91 9.51
CA MET A 60 -3.31 -5.50 9.81
C MET A 60 -2.83 -5.18 11.24
N SER A 61 -3.08 -6.05 12.22
CA SER A 61 -2.61 -5.88 13.60
C SER A 61 -1.08 -5.79 13.72
N LYS A 62 -0.33 -6.30 12.74
CA LYS A 62 1.15 -6.27 12.72
C LYS A 62 1.73 -5.01 12.10
N LEU A 63 0.91 -4.12 11.54
CA LEU A 63 1.40 -2.87 10.92
C LEU A 63 2.11 -1.97 11.94
N SER A 64 1.68 -1.97 13.20
CA SER A 64 2.29 -1.18 14.28
C SER A 64 3.77 -1.54 14.52
N HIS A 65 4.17 -2.77 14.21
CA HIS A 65 5.55 -3.23 14.36
C HIS A 65 6.49 -2.66 13.28
N LEU A 66 5.97 -2.02 12.24
CA LEU A 66 6.78 -1.37 11.20
C LEU A 66 7.28 0.02 11.63
N ARG A 67 6.72 0.58 12.71
CA ARG A 67 7.13 1.88 13.22
C ARG A 67 8.59 1.83 13.68
N GLY A 68 9.39 2.76 13.19
CA GLY A 68 10.83 2.84 13.46
C GLY A 68 11.68 1.84 12.69
N CYS A 69 11.08 1.05 11.78
CA CYS A 69 11.86 0.24 10.84
C CYS A 69 12.48 1.11 9.74
N GLU A 70 13.58 0.64 9.18
CA GLU A 70 14.26 1.25 8.05
C GLU A 70 13.78 0.67 6.72
N MET A 71 13.54 1.52 5.74
CA MET A 71 13.17 1.16 4.37
C MET A 71 13.99 1.99 3.37
N HIS A 72 14.45 1.33 2.31
CA HIS A 72 15.12 1.98 1.20
C HIS A 72 14.33 1.81 -0.09
N MET A 73 14.23 2.87 -0.89
CA MET A 73 13.56 2.88 -2.19
C MET A 73 14.53 3.35 -3.28
N THR A 74 14.49 2.71 -4.45
CA THR A 74 15.31 3.09 -5.61
C THR A 74 14.85 4.38 -6.29
N HIS A 75 13.71 4.94 -5.86
CA HIS A 75 13.09 6.14 -6.39
C HIS A 75 12.40 6.91 -5.26
N ILE A 76 12.09 8.18 -5.50
CA ILE A 76 11.29 9.03 -4.62
C ILE A 76 9.85 8.49 -4.61
N PRO A 77 9.23 8.26 -3.43
CA PRO A 77 7.86 7.77 -3.35
C PRO A 77 6.88 8.73 -4.02
N THR A 78 5.78 8.19 -4.53
CA THR A 78 4.66 9.04 -4.96
C THR A 78 4.00 9.69 -3.74
N PRO A 79 3.24 10.79 -3.89
CA PRO A 79 2.56 11.43 -2.76
C PRO A 79 1.69 10.46 -1.93
N GLY A 80 0.95 9.54 -2.58
CA GLY A 80 0.13 8.53 -1.91
C GLY A 80 0.96 7.53 -1.10
N ASP A 81 2.08 7.06 -1.67
CA ASP A 81 3.02 6.19 -0.94
C ASP A 81 3.68 6.91 0.23
N GLU A 82 4.11 8.15 0.03
CA GLU A 82 4.77 8.97 1.06
C GLU A 82 3.85 9.17 2.27
N VAL A 83 2.58 9.52 2.04
CA VAL A 83 1.58 9.67 3.11
C VAL A 83 1.41 8.36 3.88
N GLY A 84 1.28 7.23 3.17
CA GLY A 84 1.16 5.91 3.77
C GLY A 84 2.37 5.55 4.64
N LEU A 85 3.58 5.70 4.10
CA LEU A 85 4.83 5.34 4.79
C LEU A 85 5.05 6.23 6.02
N LYS A 86 4.80 7.54 5.90
CA LYS A 86 4.89 8.50 7.01
C LYS A 86 3.94 8.16 8.15
N ARG A 87 2.70 7.78 7.84
CA ARG A 87 1.70 7.37 8.86
C ARG A 87 2.09 6.06 9.55
N LEU A 88 2.65 5.10 8.82
CA LEU A 88 3.22 3.88 9.40
C LEU A 88 4.43 4.17 10.31
N GLY A 89 5.08 5.32 10.13
CA GLY A 89 6.23 5.75 10.94
C GLY A 89 7.49 4.98 10.59
N VAL A 90 7.63 4.59 9.32
CA VAL A 90 8.85 3.95 8.78
C VAL A 90 9.87 5.04 8.45
N ASN A 91 11.14 4.78 8.73
CA ASN A 91 12.25 5.64 8.33
C ASN A 91 12.65 5.31 6.89
N ILE A 92 12.61 6.31 5.99
CA ILE A 92 12.75 6.09 4.55
C ILE A 92 14.02 6.76 4.03
N THR A 93 14.78 6.04 3.22
CA THR A 93 15.85 6.59 2.37
C THR A 93 15.55 6.32 0.90
N THR A 94 16.09 7.16 0.01
CA THR A 94 15.88 7.02 -1.44
C THR A 94 17.14 7.35 -2.24
N ASP A 95 17.29 6.72 -3.40
CA ASP A 95 18.30 7.06 -4.42
C ASP A 95 18.07 8.43 -5.10
N GLY A 96 16.95 9.10 -4.81
CA GLY A 96 16.66 10.46 -5.30
C GLY A 96 16.25 10.54 -6.77
N LYS A 97 15.81 9.41 -7.37
CA LYS A 97 15.32 9.35 -8.76
C LYS A 97 13.80 9.49 -8.79
N PHE A 98 13.24 10.20 -9.77
CA PHE A 98 11.79 10.27 -9.94
C PHE A 98 11.19 8.89 -10.27
N SER A 99 10.01 8.60 -9.73
CA SER A 99 9.28 7.34 -9.97
C SER A 99 8.69 7.24 -11.38
N SER A 100 8.68 8.35 -12.14
CA SER A 100 8.24 8.39 -13.53
C SER A 100 9.07 9.39 -14.34
N HIS A 101 8.89 9.39 -15.67
CA HIS A 101 9.47 10.41 -16.55
C HIS A 101 8.80 11.78 -16.43
N ASN A 102 7.66 11.86 -15.74
CA ASN A 102 6.95 13.10 -15.46
C ASN A 102 7.41 13.68 -14.12
N LEU A 103 7.57 15.00 -14.09
CA LEU A 103 7.98 15.73 -12.88
C LEU A 103 6.89 15.70 -11.80
N PHE A 104 5.63 15.59 -12.21
CA PHE A 104 4.46 15.43 -11.35
C PHE A 104 3.76 14.12 -11.69
N VAL A 105 3.50 13.31 -10.67
CA VAL A 105 2.64 12.13 -10.77
C VAL A 105 1.35 12.50 -10.06
N THR A 106 0.22 12.39 -10.78
CA THR A 106 -1.12 12.78 -10.30
C THR A 106 -2.00 11.58 -10.11
#